data_AF-A0A8H4UZB5-F1
#
_entry.id   AF-A0A8H4UZB5-F1
#
_cell.length_a   1.000
_cell.length_b   1.000
_cell.length_c   1.000
_cell.angle_alpha   90.00
_cell.angle_beta   90.00
_cell.angle_gamma   90.00
#
_symmetry.space_group_name_H-M   'P 1'
#
loop_
_entity.id
_entity.type
_entity.pdbx_description
1 polymer ?
#
loop_
_entity_poly.entity_id
_entity_poly.type
_entity_poly.pdbx_seq_one_letter_code
_entity_poly.pdbx_strand_id
1 'polypeptide(L)'
;MEKSRTISEIKTSFIRTQIRILSSSIAPQEGWRDFAPDTEDDLNDKVVDEVLQRLNTTLKQHNRVVYSSQAIQHVARQIESLYWESVKGEILGPSQNSTGVEIGSDLSNHSMIEKLPSQYRGDDLPPEEK
;
A
#
# COMPACT_ATOMS: atom_id res chain seq x y z
N MET A 1 -20.45 22.21 -12.67
CA MET A 1 -19.20 22.69 -12.05
C MET A 1 -18.74 21.61 -11.08
N GLU A 2 -17.88 20.70 -11.52
CA GLU A 2 -17.35 19.64 -10.65
C GLU A 2 -16.44 20.27 -9.59
N LYS A 3 -16.73 20.02 -8.30
CA LYS A 3 -15.82 20.38 -7.22
C LYS A 3 -14.60 19.46 -7.31
N SER A 4 -13.42 20.03 -7.51
CA SER A 4 -12.16 19.30 -7.40
C SER A 4 -12.09 18.65 -6.02
N ARG A 5 -12.01 17.30 -5.98
CA ARG A 5 -11.93 16.57 -4.71
C ARG A 5 -10.67 16.95 -3.97
N THR A 6 -10.77 17.11 -2.65
CA THR A 6 -9.59 17.35 -1.81
C THR A 6 -8.70 16.10 -1.75
N ILE A 7 -7.41 16.28 -1.46
CA ILE A 7 -6.47 15.16 -1.30
C ILE A 7 -6.98 14.14 -0.26
N SER A 8 -7.58 14.63 0.83
CA SER A 8 -8.19 13.80 1.87
C SER A 8 -9.38 12.96 1.35
N GLU A 9 -10.22 13.55 0.49
CA GLU A 9 -11.33 12.83 -0.17
C GLU A 9 -10.84 11.75 -1.13
N ILE A 10 -9.78 12.02 -1.90
CA ILE A 10 -9.17 11.05 -2.83
C ILE A 10 -8.60 9.86 -2.04
N LYS A 11 -7.81 10.12 -0.99
CA LYS A 11 -7.21 9.06 -0.14
C LYS A 11 -8.28 8.24 0.58
N THR A 12 -9.29 8.90 1.14
CA THR A 12 -10.44 8.21 1.75
C THR A 12 -11.18 7.34 0.74
N SER A 13 -11.42 7.85 -0.46
CA SER A 13 -12.08 7.09 -1.52
C SER A 13 -11.26 5.86 -1.92
N PHE A 14 -9.94 5.99 -2.05
CA PHE A 14 -9.05 4.87 -2.34
C PHE A 14 -9.13 3.78 -1.27
N ILE A 15 -8.98 4.15 0.01
CA ILE A 15 -9.04 3.19 1.13
C ILE A 15 -10.40 2.47 1.16
N ARG A 16 -11.50 3.19 0.95
CA ARG A 16 -12.85 2.59 0.86
C ARG A 16 -12.95 1.59 -0.29
N THR A 17 -12.38 1.90 -1.45
CA THR A 17 -12.36 0.98 -2.60
C THR A 17 -11.56 -0.28 -2.26
N GLN A 18 -10.38 -0.16 -1.66
CA GLN A 18 -9.57 -1.31 -1.26
C GLN A 18 -10.30 -2.19 -0.24
N ILE A 19 -10.92 -1.58 0.77
CA ILE A 19 -11.71 -2.31 1.78
C ILE A 19 -12.90 -3.02 1.15
N ARG A 20 -13.56 -2.41 0.15
CA ARG A 20 -14.65 -3.07 -0.58
C ARG A 20 -14.18 -4.34 -1.29
N ILE A 21 -13.01 -4.32 -1.90
CA ILE A 21 -12.40 -5.49 -2.55
C ILE A 21 -12.10 -6.56 -1.48
N LEU A 22 -11.43 -6.18 -0.39
CA LEU A 22 -11.08 -7.11 0.70
C LEU A 22 -12.30 -7.65 1.45
N SER A 23 -13.43 -6.93 1.40
CA SER A 23 -14.68 -7.34 2.06
C SER A 23 -15.60 -8.16 1.15
N SER A 24 -15.17 -8.49 -0.06
CA SER A 24 -15.96 -9.35 -0.94
C SER A 24 -16.17 -10.72 -0.30
N SER A 25 -17.37 -11.27 -0.46
CA SER A 25 -17.64 -12.63 -0.01
C SER A 25 -16.77 -13.64 -0.74
N ILE A 26 -16.30 -14.63 0.00
CA ILE A 26 -15.50 -15.74 -0.53
C ILE A 26 -16.48 -16.73 -1.16
N ALA A 27 -16.23 -17.04 -2.42
CA ALA A 27 -16.86 -18.14 -3.14
C ALA A 27 -15.83 -19.27 -3.34
N PRO A 28 -16.28 -20.53 -3.37
CA PRO A 28 -15.41 -21.63 -3.73
C PRO A 28 -14.91 -21.45 -5.17
N GLN A 29 -13.63 -21.76 -5.39
CA GLN A 29 -13.02 -21.75 -6.72
C GLN A 29 -13.66 -22.81 -7.63
N GLU A 30 -13.69 -22.57 -8.94
CA GLU A 30 -14.08 -23.61 -9.90
C GLU A 30 -13.15 -24.83 -9.75
N GLY A 31 -13.71 -26.03 -9.80
CA GLY A 31 -12.95 -27.26 -9.59
C GLY A 31 -12.40 -27.45 -8.18
N TRP A 32 -12.91 -26.74 -7.16
CA TRP A 32 -12.39 -26.89 -5.78
C TRP A 32 -12.43 -28.33 -5.24
N ARG A 33 -13.32 -29.16 -5.79
CA ARG A 33 -13.46 -30.59 -5.43
C ARG A 33 -12.28 -31.42 -5.92
N ASP A 34 -11.58 -31.00 -6.97
CA ASP A 34 -10.39 -31.69 -7.49
C ASP A 34 -9.20 -31.62 -6.52
N PHE A 35 -9.28 -30.72 -5.52
CA PHE A 35 -8.32 -30.59 -4.44
C PHE A 35 -8.74 -31.32 -3.16
N ALA A 36 -9.94 -31.93 -3.14
CA ALA A 36 -10.40 -32.69 -1.99
C ALA A 36 -9.66 -34.04 -1.92
N PRO A 37 -9.36 -34.55 -0.71
CA PRO A 37 -8.80 -35.89 -0.58
C PRO A 37 -9.79 -36.94 -1.09
N ASP A 38 -9.28 -38.01 -1.72
CA ASP A 38 -10.10 -39.15 -2.13
C ASP A 38 -10.73 -39.82 -0.89
N THR A 39 -11.99 -39.50 -0.63
CA THR A 39 -12.81 -40.13 0.42
C THR A 39 -13.92 -40.96 -0.21
N GLU A 40 -14.34 -42.04 0.45
CA GLU A 40 -15.41 -42.92 -0.06
C GLU A 40 -16.77 -42.21 -0.17
N ASP A 41 -16.97 -41.15 0.62
CA ASP A 41 -18.15 -40.30 0.59
C ASP A 41 -17.83 -38.91 0.02
N ASP A 42 -18.67 -38.45 -0.92
CA ASP A 42 -18.65 -37.08 -1.42
C ASP A 42 -19.10 -36.09 -0.34
N LEU A 43 -18.43 -34.92 -0.28
CA LEU A 43 -18.85 -33.80 0.56
C LEU A 43 -20.25 -33.31 0.15
N ASN A 44 -21.18 -33.34 1.10
CA ASN A 44 -22.54 -32.84 0.89
C ASN A 44 -22.55 -31.32 0.60
N ASP A 45 -23.09 -30.95 -0.56
CA ASP A 45 -23.24 -29.56 -1.02
C ASP A 45 -23.92 -28.64 0.00
N LYS A 46 -24.90 -29.17 0.75
CA LYS A 46 -25.60 -28.39 1.79
C LYS A 46 -24.67 -27.99 2.93
N VAL A 47 -23.77 -28.89 3.32
CA VAL A 47 -22.80 -28.63 4.39
C VAL A 47 -21.78 -27.59 3.92
N VAL A 48 -21.33 -27.71 2.67
CA VAL A 48 -20.41 -26.74 2.06
C VAL A 48 -21.04 -25.35 2.01
N ASP A 49 -22.30 -25.25 1.58
CA ASP A 49 -23.03 -23.97 1.52
C ASP A 49 -23.23 -23.37 2.92
N GLU A 50 -23.61 -24.17 3.91
CA GLU A 50 -23.76 -23.72 5.30
C GLU A 50 -22.44 -23.18 5.88
N VAL A 51 -21.34 -23.91 5.67
CA VAL A 51 -20.00 -23.49 6.13
C VAL A 51 -19.57 -22.20 5.43
N LEU A 52 -19.78 -22.09 4.12
CA LEU A 52 -19.50 -20.87 3.35
C LEU A 52 -20.34 -19.69 3.83
N GLN A 53 -21.62 -19.89 4.10
CA GLN A 53 -22.50 -18.86 4.62
C GLN A 53 -22.02 -18.37 6.00
N ARG A 54 -21.64 -19.30 6.88
CA ARG A 54 -21.13 -18.97 8.22
C ARG A 54 -19.80 -18.23 8.14
N LEU A 55 -18.86 -18.70 7.32
CA LEU A 55 -17.57 -18.03 7.07
C LEU A 55 -17.77 -16.60 6.59
N ASN A 56 -18.62 -16.41 5.57
CA ASN A 56 -18.92 -15.08 5.03
C ASN A 56 -19.59 -14.17 6.06
N THR A 57 -20.39 -14.72 6.96
CA THR A 57 -21.01 -13.96 8.06
C THR A 57 -19.96 -13.49 9.07
N THR A 58 -19.06 -14.38 9.49
CA THR A 58 -17.95 -14.03 10.39
C THR A 58 -17.02 -13.00 9.75
N LEU A 59 -16.71 -13.16 8.46
CA LEU A 59 -15.88 -12.21 7.72
C LEU A 59 -16.52 -10.82 7.66
N LYS A 60 -17.84 -10.75 7.40
CA LYS A 60 -18.59 -9.48 7.44
C LYS A 60 -18.51 -8.81 8.82
N GLN A 61 -18.64 -9.58 9.90
CA GLN A 61 -18.51 -9.06 11.26
C GLN A 61 -17.09 -8.54 11.53
N HIS A 62 -16.07 -9.31 11.15
CA HIS A 62 -14.67 -8.89 11.26
C HIS A 62 -14.38 -7.59 10.50
N ASN A 63 -14.80 -7.52 9.25
CA ASN A 63 -14.61 -6.33 8.41
C ASN A 63 -15.28 -5.09 9.01
N ARG A 64 -16.47 -5.23 9.62
CA ARG A 64 -17.15 -4.12 10.30
C ARG A 64 -16.38 -3.61 11.52
N VAL A 65 -15.71 -4.50 12.26
CA VAL A 65 -14.92 -4.14 13.45
C VAL A 65 -13.59 -3.50 13.05
N VAL A 66 -12.85 -4.15 12.14
CA VAL A 66 -11.51 -3.72 11.74
C VAL A 66 -11.56 -2.47 10.85
N TYR A 67 -12.47 -2.44 9.88
CA TYR A 67 -12.62 -1.35 8.92
C TYR A 67 -13.73 -0.38 9.30
N SER A 68 -13.79 0.02 10.57
CA SER A 68 -14.73 1.03 11.02
C SER A 68 -14.51 2.36 10.28
N SER A 69 -15.57 3.16 10.12
CA SER A 69 -15.46 4.49 9.48
C SER A 69 -14.41 5.37 10.17
N GLN A 70 -14.30 5.27 11.50
CA GLN A 70 -13.28 5.98 12.28
C GLN A 70 -11.86 5.52 11.93
N ALA A 71 -11.62 4.21 11.83
CA ALA A 71 -10.32 3.66 11.44
C ALA A 71 -9.93 4.12 10.02
N ILE A 72 -10.87 4.10 9.08
CA ILE A 72 -10.65 4.57 7.70
C ILE A 72 -10.24 6.04 7.69
N GLN A 73 -10.97 6.90 8.40
CA GLN A 73 -10.67 8.32 8.50
C GLN A 73 -9.33 8.58 9.19
N HIS A 74 -9.01 7.80 10.23
CA HIS A 74 -7.75 7.91 10.95
C HIS A 74 -6.55 7.53 10.07
N VAL A 75 -6.64 6.41 9.33
CA VAL A 75 -5.59 6.00 8.39
C VAL A 75 -5.44 7.00 7.24
N ALA A 76 -6.55 7.51 6.69
CA ALA A 76 -6.50 8.54 5.65
C ALA A 76 -5.73 9.79 6.13
N ARG A 77 -5.99 10.24 7.36
CA ARG A 77 -5.27 11.35 8.00
C ARG A 77 -3.79 11.05 8.24
N GLN A 78 -3.44 9.84 8.67
CA GLN A 78 -2.03 9.46 8.84
C GLN A 78 -1.27 9.50 7.51
N ILE A 79 -1.86 8.95 6.43
CA ILE A 79 -1.26 9.01 5.08
C ILE A 79 -1.17 10.46 4.58
N GLU A 80 -2.11 11.32 4.97
CA GLU A 80 -2.03 12.76 4.71
C GLU A 80 -0.89 13.43 5.48
N SER A 81 -0.72 13.15 6.78
CA SER A 81 0.39 13.67 7.59
C SER A 81 1.74 13.24 7.02
N LEU A 82 1.92 11.94 6.77
CA LEU A 82 3.15 11.38 6.19
C LEU A 82 3.48 11.99 4.84
N TYR A 83 2.47 12.23 4.00
CA TYR A 83 2.67 12.92 2.73
C TYR A 83 3.15 14.35 2.94
N TRP A 84 2.51 15.11 3.84
CA TRP A 84 2.93 16.48 4.14
C TRP A 84 4.31 16.54 4.81
N GLU A 85 4.67 15.56 5.64
CA GLU A 85 6.01 15.42 6.23
C GLU A 85 7.07 15.13 5.17
N SER A 86 6.79 14.21 4.24
CA SER A 86 7.66 13.93 3.08
C SER A 86 7.86 15.18 2.21
N VAL A 87 6.76 15.86 1.87
CA VAL A 87 6.81 17.10 1.06
C VAL A 87 7.54 18.21 1.80
N LYS A 88 7.34 18.36 3.12
CA LYS A 88 8.12 19.31 3.92
C LYS A 88 9.59 18.94 3.97
N GLY A 89 9.92 17.66 4.08
CA GLY A 89 11.30 17.15 4.01
C GLY A 89 11.96 17.48 2.67
N GLU A 90 11.24 17.33 1.55
CA GLU A 90 11.72 17.71 0.22
C GLU A 90 11.85 19.24 0.05
N ILE A 91 10.90 20.03 0.58
CA ILE A 91 10.88 21.50 0.45
C ILE A 91 11.87 22.19 1.40
N LEU A 92 12.06 21.65 2.61
CA LEU A 92 13.07 22.12 3.58
C LEU A 92 14.46 21.52 3.31
N GLY A 93 14.51 20.44 2.52
CA GLY A 93 15.70 19.70 2.10
C GLY A 93 16.45 20.18 0.86
N PRO A 94 16.35 21.44 0.36
CA PRO A 94 17.45 22.01 -0.43
C PRO A 94 18.41 22.82 0.46
N SER A 95 18.18 22.91 1.78
CA SER A 95 19.05 23.67 2.68
C SER A 95 20.09 22.79 3.37
N GLN A 96 21.24 22.66 2.70
CA GLN A 96 22.57 22.62 3.32
C GLN A 96 22.86 21.39 4.22
N ASN A 97 23.52 20.37 3.64
CA ASN A 97 24.49 19.46 4.28
C ASN A 97 24.26 17.94 4.10
N SER A 98 23.21 17.47 3.41
CA SER A 98 23.11 16.04 3.06
C SER A 98 23.75 15.78 1.70
N THR A 99 25.07 15.70 1.65
CA THR A 99 25.81 15.27 0.46
C THR A 99 25.64 13.75 0.30
N GLY A 100 24.50 13.29 -0.23
CA GLY A 100 24.26 11.86 -0.44
C GLY A 100 22.88 11.53 -1.03
N VAL A 101 22.81 10.38 -1.70
CA VAL A 101 21.54 9.77 -2.16
C VAL A 101 20.96 8.93 -1.02
N GLU A 102 19.64 8.97 -0.83
CA GLU A 102 18.98 8.13 0.17
C GLU A 102 19.16 6.63 -0.16
N ILE A 103 19.36 5.81 0.87
CA ILE A 103 19.55 4.36 0.71
C ILE A 103 18.25 3.75 0.18
N GLY A 104 18.34 3.13 -1.01
CA GLY A 104 17.18 2.51 -1.68
C GLY A 104 16.52 3.39 -2.74
N SER A 105 17.02 4.61 -3.01
CA SER A 105 16.58 5.39 -4.16
C SER A 105 16.93 4.71 -5.48
N ASP A 106 15.99 4.74 -6.43
CA ASP A 106 16.21 4.27 -7.78
C ASP A 106 17.12 5.24 -8.55
N LEU A 107 18.38 4.84 -8.75
CA LEU A 107 19.39 5.61 -9.46
C LEU A 107 19.17 5.64 -10.98
N SER A 108 18.19 4.91 -11.51
CA SER A 108 17.81 4.98 -12.93
C SER A 108 16.78 6.09 -13.21
N ASN A 109 16.19 6.67 -12.15
CA ASN A 109 15.20 7.73 -12.29
C ASN A 109 15.88 9.07 -12.63
N HIS A 110 15.49 9.67 -13.75
CA HIS A 110 16.04 10.94 -14.24
C HIS A 110 15.98 12.08 -13.21
N SER A 111 14.91 12.16 -12.44
CA SER A 111 14.75 13.18 -11.38
C SER A 111 15.69 12.99 -10.18
N MET A 112 16.20 11.77 -9.96
CA MET A 112 17.24 11.51 -8.96
C MET A 112 18.63 11.80 -9.52
N ILE A 113 18.85 11.50 -10.81
CA ILE A 113 20.10 11.79 -11.51
C ILE A 113 20.37 13.30 -11.54
N GLU A 114 19.35 14.14 -11.77
CA GLU A 114 19.48 15.60 -11.73
C GLU A 114 19.83 16.16 -10.34
N LYS A 115 19.52 15.42 -9.28
CA LYS A 115 19.83 15.81 -7.90
C LYS A 115 21.22 15.36 -7.45
N LEU A 116 21.92 14.56 -8.25
CA LEU A 116 23.27 14.13 -7.93
C LEU A 116 24.23 15.32 -7.97
N PRO A 117 25.16 15.41 -7.01
CA PRO A 117 26.18 16.44 -7.05
C PRO A 117 27.03 16.25 -8.31
N SER A 118 27.32 17.36 -9.00
CA SER A 118 28.19 17.36 -10.18
C SER A 118 29.65 17.07 -9.86
N GLN A 119 30.05 17.18 -8.58
CA GLN A 119 31.39 16.90 -8.07
C GLN A 119 31.31 16.10 -6.78
N TYR A 120 32.10 15.03 -6.69
CA TYR A 120 32.18 14.19 -5.50
C TYR A 120 33.42 14.55 -4.66
N ARG A 121 33.33 14.34 -3.34
CA ARG A 121 34.44 14.61 -2.42
C ARG A 121 35.62 13.68 -2.73
N GLY A 122 36.58 14.18 -3.49
CA GLY A 122 37.74 13.42 -3.98
C GLY A 122 38.22 13.86 -5.36
N ASP A 123 37.40 14.57 -6.15
CA ASP A 123 37.78 15.06 -7.48
C ASP A 123 38.81 16.20 -7.46
N ASP A 124 39.01 16.84 -6.31
CA ASP A 124 40.01 17.91 -6.11
C ASP A 124 41.37 17.41 -5.59
N LEU A 125 41.57 16.10 -5.44
CA LEU A 125 42.87 15.57 -5.00
C LEU A 125 43.85 15.62 -6.18
N PRO A 126 44.97 16.37 -6.08
CA PRO A 126 45.99 16.35 -7.11
C PRO A 126 46.50 14.90 -7.29
N PRO A 127 46.82 14.47 -8.52
CA PRO A 127 47.26 13.11 -8.78
C PRO A 127 48.47 12.82 -7.90
N GLU A 128 48.39 11.77 -7.07
CA GLU A 128 49.54 11.31 -6.28
C GLU A 128 50.72 11.06 -7.22
N GLU A 129 51.77 11.88 -7.07
CA GLU A 129 53.04 11.68 -7.78
C GLU A 129 53.63 10.33 -7.36
N LYS A 130 53.93 9.51 -8.36
CA LYS A 130 54.48 8.15 -8.26
C LYS A 130 55.90 8.11 -7.72
#